data_AF-A0A956Z0V9-F1
#
_entry.id   AF-A0A956Z0V9-F1
#
_cell.length_a   1.000
_cell.length_b   1.000
_cell.length_c   1.000
_cell.angle_alpha   90.00
_cell.angle_beta   90.00
_cell.angle_gamma   90.00
#
_symmetry.space_group_name_H-M   'P 1'
#
loop_
_entity.id
_entity.type
_entity.pdbx_description
1 polymer ?
#
loop_
_entity_poly.entity_id
_entity_poly.type
_entity_poly.pdbx_seq_one_letter_code
_entity_poly.pdbx_strand_id
1 'polypeptide(L)'
;MTDLRSPDCRLYVDAEMSDTELLGLIMQMVFAPEAPGRAEVDVFKNEDYDTRRRLQFPQGFLYFRYYIDLYMPDCTREAQAALAGLLLESLWEMNIPAVAASTFEDLLPERGGYKSRAIPWAD
;
A
#
# COMPACT_ATOMS: atom_id res chain seq x y z
N MET A 1 -1.86 -1.44 26.43
CA MET A 1 -2.35 -0.34 25.58
C MET A 1 -1.18 0.07 24.73
N THR A 2 -1.05 -0.54 23.55
CA THR A 2 -0.10 -0.08 22.54
C THR A 2 -0.53 1.33 22.16
N ASP A 3 0.38 2.30 22.26
CA ASP A 3 0.16 3.62 21.70
C ASP A 3 -0.26 3.41 20.24
N LEU A 4 -1.52 3.72 19.89
CA LEU A 4 -2.03 3.55 18.53
C LEU A 4 -1.45 4.67 17.69
N ARG A 5 -0.17 4.54 17.37
CA ARG A 5 0.51 5.41 16.42
C ARG A 5 -0.23 5.29 15.09
N SER A 6 -0.52 6.42 14.46
CA SER A 6 -1.07 6.41 13.09
C SER A 6 0.03 6.00 12.10
N PRO A 7 -0.27 5.20 11.07
CA PRO A 7 0.71 4.85 10.06
C PRO A 7 1.17 6.10 9.31
N ASP A 8 2.44 6.11 8.90
CA ASP A 8 2.99 7.17 8.06
C ASP A 8 2.43 7.07 6.62
N CYS A 9 2.11 5.85 6.18
CA CYS A 9 1.38 5.57 4.93
C CYS A 9 0.53 4.31 5.07
N ARG A 10 -0.69 4.35 4.53
CA ARG A 10 -1.55 3.17 4.38
C ARG A 10 -1.70 2.82 2.91
N LEU A 11 -1.42 1.57 2.55
CA LEU A 11 -1.68 1.04 1.20
C LEU A 11 -2.93 0.16 1.26
N TYR A 12 -3.96 0.48 0.48
CA TYR A 12 -5.09 -0.41 0.23
C TYR A 12 -4.74 -1.32 -0.92
N VAL A 13 -4.86 -2.64 -0.75
CA VAL A 13 -4.39 -3.64 -1.71
C VAL A 13 -5.47 -4.68 -1.96
N ASP A 14 -5.77 -4.94 -3.22
CA ASP A 14 -6.68 -6.00 -3.62
C ASP A 14 -5.88 -7.15 -4.23
N ALA A 15 -5.78 -8.26 -3.50
CA ALA A 15 -4.99 -9.41 -3.92
C ALA A 15 -5.75 -10.70 -3.63
N GLU A 16 -5.64 -11.68 -4.52
CA GLU A 16 -6.26 -12.99 -4.32
C GLU A 16 -5.45 -13.94 -3.41
N MET A 17 -4.21 -13.58 -3.10
CA MET A 17 -3.34 -14.34 -2.19
C MET A 17 -3.75 -14.15 -0.72
N SER A 18 -3.26 -15.05 0.14
CA SER A 18 -3.47 -14.95 1.59
C SER A 18 -2.73 -13.75 2.21
N ASP A 19 -3.13 -13.36 3.42
CA ASP A 19 -2.44 -12.33 4.21
C ASP A 19 -0.99 -12.70 4.51
N THR A 20 -0.70 -13.97 4.75
CA THR A 20 0.65 -14.47 4.99
C THR A 20 1.52 -14.39 3.74
N GLU A 21 0.97 -14.74 2.57
CA GLU A 21 1.68 -14.60 1.29
C GLU A 21 1.94 -13.14 0.94
N LEU A 22 0.93 -12.27 1.13
CA LEU A 22 1.05 -10.84 0.92
C LEU A 22 2.11 -10.24 1.86
N LEU A 23 2.09 -10.60 3.14
CA LEU A 23 3.12 -10.17 4.10
C LEU A 23 4.51 -10.61 3.65
N GLY A 24 4.67 -11.89 3.27
CA GLY A 24 5.95 -12.40 2.78
C GLY A 24 6.47 -11.63 1.57
N LEU A 25 5.59 -11.31 0.62
CA LEU A 25 5.89 -10.50 -0.55
C LEU A 25 6.34 -9.08 -0.17
N ILE A 26 5.60 -8.40 0.70
CA ILE A 26 5.91 -7.03 1.13
C ILE A 26 7.21 -6.99 1.93
N MET A 27 7.43 -7.96 2.82
CA MET A 27 8.69 -8.04 3.59
C MET A 27 9.90 -8.22 2.67
N GLN A 28 9.79 -8.98 1.58
CA GLN A 28 10.89 -9.11 0.61
C GLN A 28 11.25 -7.76 -0.04
N MET A 29 10.26 -6.91 -0.31
CA MET A 29 10.47 -5.59 -0.90
C MET A 29 11.03 -4.58 0.11
N VAL A 30 10.49 -4.56 1.34
CA VAL A 30 10.92 -3.60 2.38
C VAL A 30 12.31 -3.93 2.93
N PHE A 31 12.68 -5.21 2.95
CA PHE A 31 14.01 -5.65 3.40
C PHE A 31 15.00 -5.92 2.25
N ALA A 32 14.64 -5.55 1.02
CA ALA A 32 15.58 -5.59 -0.09
C ALA A 32 16.82 -4.72 0.23
N PRO A 33 18.04 -5.14 -0.12
CA PRO A 33 19.27 -4.35 0.15
C PRO A 33 19.21 -2.93 -0.41
N GLU A 34 18.51 -2.75 -1.53
CA GLU A 34 18.27 -1.51 -2.25
C GLU A 34 17.09 -0.67 -1.72
N ALA A 35 16.38 -1.13 -0.68
CA ALA A 35 15.27 -0.40 -0.11
C ALA A 35 15.74 0.97 0.43
N PRO A 36 15.03 2.07 0.11
CA PRO A 36 15.45 3.43 0.44
C PRO A 36 15.35 3.78 1.93
N GLY A 37 14.82 2.87 2.76
CA GLY A 37 14.65 3.05 4.20
C GLY A 37 14.22 1.76 4.90
N ARG A 38 13.97 1.85 6.21
CA ARG A 38 13.37 0.77 7.00
C ARG A 38 11.95 1.16 7.40
N ALA A 39 11.03 0.21 7.32
CA ALA A 39 9.68 0.37 7.83
C ALA A 39 9.31 -0.82 8.71
N GLU A 40 8.49 -0.55 9.73
CA GLU A 40 7.64 -1.58 10.31
C GLU A 40 6.37 -1.70 9.45
N VAL A 41 5.94 -2.93 9.22
CA VAL A 41 4.85 -3.25 8.31
C VAL A 41 3.84 -4.13 9.03
N ASP A 42 2.59 -3.69 9.04
CA ASP A 42 1.46 -4.50 9.47
C ASP A 42 0.49 -4.70 8.30
N VAL A 43 0.08 -5.95 8.06
CA VAL A 43 -0.90 -6.31 7.02
C VAL A 43 -2.21 -6.70 7.69
N PHE A 44 -3.30 -6.06 7.29
CA PHE A 44 -4.62 -6.29 7.85
C PHE A 44 -5.61 -6.67 6.75
N LYS A 45 -6.53 -7.56 7.09
CA LYS A 45 -7.76 -7.74 6.30
C LYS A 45 -8.64 -6.53 6.49
N ASN A 46 -9.18 -6.02 5.39
CA ASN A 46 -10.11 -4.91 5.43
C ASN A 46 -11.50 -5.42 5.85
N GLU A 47 -11.99 -4.99 7.00
CA GLU A 47 -13.33 -5.35 7.49
C GLU A 47 -14.45 -4.80 6.60
N ASP A 48 -14.17 -3.71 5.88
CA ASP A 48 -15.09 -3.11 4.92
C ASP A 48 -15.04 -3.78 3.53
N TYR A 49 -14.21 -4.84 3.34
CA TYR A 49 -14.09 -5.51 2.04
C TYR A 49 -15.45 -5.86 1.43
N ASP A 50 -15.68 -5.42 0.21
CA ASP A 50 -16.91 -5.66 -0.53
C ASP A 50 -16.60 -5.97 -1.99
N THR A 51 -16.99 -7.16 -2.42
CA THR A 51 -16.69 -7.72 -3.74
C THR A 51 -17.22 -6.89 -4.90
N ARG A 52 -18.28 -6.09 -4.69
CA ARG A 52 -18.89 -5.25 -5.72
C ARG A 52 -18.41 -3.81 -5.63
N ARG A 53 -18.24 -3.28 -4.42
CA ARG A 53 -17.83 -1.88 -4.23
C ARG A 53 -16.35 -1.67 -4.56
N ARG A 54 -15.49 -2.69 -4.41
CA ARG A 54 -14.08 -2.63 -4.83
C ARG A 54 -13.89 -2.27 -6.30
N LEU A 55 -14.82 -2.70 -7.16
CA LEU A 55 -14.79 -2.45 -8.60
C LEU A 55 -15.08 -0.98 -8.98
N GLN A 56 -15.60 -0.17 -8.05
CA GLN A 56 -16.01 1.20 -8.34
C GLN A 56 -14.79 2.12 -8.42
N PHE A 57 -14.50 2.67 -9.58
CA PHE A 57 -13.44 3.67 -9.71
C PHE A 57 -13.98 5.10 -9.43
N PRO A 58 -13.27 5.96 -8.68
CA PRO A 58 -11.97 5.74 -8.03
C PRO A 58 -12.08 5.38 -6.54
N GLN A 59 -13.28 5.37 -5.95
CA GLN A 59 -13.46 5.25 -4.49
C GLN A 59 -13.43 3.80 -3.98
N GLY A 60 -13.42 2.83 -4.88
CA GLY A 60 -13.53 1.40 -4.60
C GLY A 60 -12.35 0.85 -3.81
N PHE A 61 -11.19 1.52 -3.84
CA PHE A 61 -10.01 1.11 -3.07
C PHE A 61 -10.26 1.00 -1.56
N LEU A 62 -11.22 1.77 -1.04
CA LEU A 62 -11.65 1.69 0.37
C LEU A 62 -12.23 0.31 0.72
N TYR A 63 -12.65 -0.47 -0.27
CA TYR A 63 -13.22 -1.81 -0.14
C TYR A 63 -12.29 -2.90 -0.68
N PHE A 64 -11.01 -2.59 -0.94
CA PHE A 64 -9.99 -3.60 -1.30
C PHE A 64 -9.74 -4.56 -0.15
N ARG A 65 -9.32 -5.79 -0.47
CA ARG A 65 -9.26 -6.90 0.49
C ARG A 65 -8.36 -6.66 1.70
N TYR A 66 -7.28 -5.90 1.51
CA TYR A 66 -6.28 -5.64 2.54
C TYR A 66 -6.00 -4.16 2.67
N TYR A 67 -5.51 -3.77 3.85
CA TYR A 67 -4.69 -2.58 3.99
C TYR A 67 -3.38 -2.90 4.70
N ILE A 68 -2.33 -2.19 4.31
CA ILE A 68 -0.97 -2.33 4.80
C ILE A 68 -0.59 -1.01 5.46
N ASP A 69 -0.23 -1.07 6.73
CA ASP A 69 0.24 0.09 7.48
C ASP A 69 1.77 0.09 7.50
N LEU A 70 2.35 1.20 7.05
CA LEU A 70 3.78 1.45 7.04
C LEU A 70 4.14 2.48 8.12
N TYR A 71 5.05 2.11 9.01
CA TYR A 71 5.59 3.01 10.03
C TYR A 71 7.07 3.28 9.77
N MET A 72 7.40 4.55 9.56
CA MET A 72 8.70 5.05 9.10
C MET A 72 9.15 6.28 9.92
N PRO A 73 9.26 6.18 11.26
CA PRO A 73 9.56 7.32 12.16
C PRO A 73 10.82 8.10 11.83
N ASP A 74 11.86 7.41 11.37
CA ASP A 74 13.20 7.95 11.27
C ASP A 74 13.58 8.32 9.82
N CYS A 75 12.57 8.50 8.95
CA CYS A 75 12.76 8.79 7.53
C CYS A 75 12.28 10.20 7.16
N THR A 76 12.96 10.84 6.21
CA THR A 76 12.43 12.07 5.60
C THR A 76 11.21 11.74 4.75
N ARG A 77 10.38 12.76 4.44
CA ARG A 77 9.20 12.60 3.59
C ARG A 77 9.55 12.00 2.21
N GLU A 78 10.70 12.36 1.66
CA GLU A 78 11.21 11.81 0.39
C GLU A 78 11.61 10.34 0.52
N ALA A 79 12.25 9.94 1.63
CA ALA A 79 12.58 8.54 1.89
C ALA A 79 11.32 7.70 2.14
N GLN A 80 10.33 8.24 2.85
CA GLN A 80 9.02 7.62 3.03
C GLN A 80 8.30 7.43 1.69
N ALA A 81 8.29 8.47 0.84
CA ALA A 81 7.70 8.41 -0.49
C ALA A 81 8.43 7.42 -1.40
N ALA A 82 9.77 7.37 -1.34
CA ALA A 82 10.55 6.42 -2.12
C ALA A 82 10.25 4.96 -1.74
N LEU A 83 10.12 4.66 -0.44
CA LEU A 83 9.81 3.31 0.02
C LEU A 83 8.38 2.90 -0.35
N ALA A 84 7.39 3.74 -0.07
CA ALA A 84 6.00 3.47 -0.43
C ALA A 84 5.81 3.42 -1.96
N GLY A 85 6.53 4.27 -2.70
CA GLY A 85 6.53 4.27 -4.16
C GLY A 85 7.07 2.98 -4.75
N LEU A 86 8.21 2.49 -4.24
CA LEU A 86 8.78 1.19 -4.65
C LEU A 86 7.78 0.05 -4.44
N LEU A 87 7.07 0.03 -3.29
CA LEU A 87 6.04 -0.96 -3.01
C LEU A 87 4.87 -0.87 -4.00
N LEU A 88 4.36 0.34 -4.26
CA LEU A 88 3.27 0.55 -5.22
C LEU A 88 3.65 0.07 -6.62
N GLU A 89 4.80 0.51 -7.13
CA GLU A 89 5.28 0.12 -8.46
C GLU A 89 5.46 -1.40 -8.55
N SER A 90 6.07 -2.02 -7.55
CA SER A 90 6.24 -3.49 -7.51
C SER A 90 4.90 -4.22 -7.53
N LEU A 91 3.92 -3.76 -6.74
CA LEU A 91 2.57 -4.34 -6.73
C LEU A 91 1.89 -4.17 -8.10
N TRP A 92 1.98 -2.99 -8.70
CA TRP A 92 1.38 -2.72 -10.01
C TRP A 92 2.03 -3.51 -11.14
N GLU A 93 3.36 -3.72 -11.10
CA GLU A 93 4.09 -4.57 -12.05
C GLU A 93 3.62 -6.04 -11.99
N MET A 94 3.20 -6.50 -10.82
CA MET A 94 2.57 -7.81 -10.63
C MET A 94 1.06 -7.82 -10.94
N ASN A 95 0.53 -6.72 -11.49
CA ASN A 95 -0.90 -6.53 -11.76
C ASN A 95 -1.77 -6.62 -10.49
N ILE A 96 -1.25 -6.22 -9.33
CA ILE A 96 -1.98 -6.16 -8.06
C ILE A 96 -2.50 -4.73 -7.86
N PRO A 97 -3.83 -4.51 -7.82
CA PRO A 97 -4.41 -3.21 -7.50
C PRO A 97 -3.97 -2.70 -6.12
N ALA A 98 -3.39 -1.49 -6.08
CA ALA A 98 -2.96 -0.85 -4.86
C ALA A 98 -3.13 0.67 -4.91
N VAL A 99 -3.59 1.27 -3.81
CA VAL A 99 -3.73 2.73 -3.66
C VAL A 99 -3.19 3.16 -2.30
N ALA A 100 -2.33 4.17 -2.28
CA ALA A 100 -1.80 4.76 -1.05
C ALA A 100 -2.66 5.91 -0.53
N ALA A 101 -2.72 6.03 0.79
CA ALA A 101 -3.21 7.19 1.52
C ALA A 101 -2.12 7.68 2.48
N SER A 102 -1.62 8.90 2.28
CA SER A 102 -0.52 9.47 3.08
C SER A 102 -0.44 10.99 2.98
N THR A 103 0.37 11.63 3.82
CA THR A 103 0.62 13.08 3.74
C THR A 103 1.59 13.47 2.61
N PHE A 104 2.11 12.50 1.85
CA PHE A 104 3.12 12.69 0.81
C PHE A 104 2.72 12.09 -0.54
N GLU A 105 1.41 11.96 -0.78
CA GLU A 105 0.84 11.45 -2.03
C GLU A 105 1.34 12.19 -3.29
N ASP A 106 1.63 13.48 -3.19
CA ASP A 106 2.21 14.31 -4.25
C ASP A 106 3.61 13.86 -4.72
N LEU A 107 4.34 13.13 -3.88
CA LEU A 107 5.65 12.58 -4.19
C LEU A 107 5.59 11.14 -4.70
N LEU A 108 4.43 10.48 -4.57
CA LEU A 108 4.25 9.09 -4.96
C LEU A 108 4.04 8.95 -6.49
N PRO A 109 4.47 7.83 -7.08
CA PRO A 109 4.13 7.51 -8.45
C PRO A 109 2.61 7.50 -8.62
N GLU A 110 2.12 8.04 -9.73
CA GLU A 110 0.68 8.18 -10.01
C GLU A 110 -0.13 8.82 -8.85
N ARG A 111 0.53 9.65 -8.03
CA ARG A 111 -0.03 10.26 -6.81
C ARG A 111 -0.61 9.25 -5.82
N GLY A 112 0.07 8.10 -5.68
CA GLY A 112 -0.40 7.00 -4.85
C GLY A 112 -1.47 6.14 -5.51
N GLY A 113 -1.74 6.31 -6.81
CA GLY A 113 -2.69 5.50 -7.58
C GLY A 113 -4.14 6.00 -7.53
N TYR A 114 -4.48 6.89 -6.59
CA TYR A 114 -5.84 7.41 -6.49
C TYR A 114 -6.21 8.21 -7.74
N LYS A 115 -7.33 7.83 -8.38
CA LYS A 115 -7.80 8.38 -9.67
C LYS A 115 -6.86 8.16 -10.86
N SER A 116 -5.80 7.36 -10.73
CA SER A 116 -4.97 7.01 -11.88
C SER A 116 -5.61 5.88 -12.69
N ARG A 117 -5.67 6.06 -14.01
CA ARG A 117 -6.07 5.01 -14.97
C ARG A 117 -4.88 4.21 -15.48
N ALA A 118 -3.66 4.57 -15.07
CA ALA A 118 -2.43 3.88 -15.47
C ALA A 118 -2.10 2.68 -14.57
N ILE A 119 -2.81 2.53 -13.45
CA ILE A 119 -2.58 1.46 -12.48
C ILE A 119 -3.62 0.33 -12.63
N PRO A 120 -3.28 -0.90 -12.22
CA PRO A 120 -4.25 -1.98 -12.11
C PRO A 120 -5.41 -1.60 -11.18
N TRP A 121 -6.61 -2.08 -11.51
CA TRP A 121 -7.79 -1.94 -10.67
C TRP A 121 -8.47 -3.29 -10.52
N ALA A 122 -9.15 -3.47 -9.39
CA ALA A 122 -9.96 -4.64 -9.08
C ALA A 122 -10.89 -5.03 -10.25
N ASP A 123 -10.89 -6.32 -10.62
CA ASP A 123 -11.73 -6.95 -11.65
C ASP A 123 -12.77 -7.94 -11.09
#